data_AF-A0A3N5R7F1-F1
#
_entry.id   AF-A0A3N5R7F1-F1
#
_cell.length_a   1.000
_cell.length_b   1.000
_cell.length_c   1.000
_cell.angle_alpha   90.00
_cell.angle_beta   90.00
_cell.angle_gamma   90.00
#
_symmetry.space_group_name_H-M   'P 1'
#
loop_
_entity.id
_entity.type
_entity.pdbx_description
1 polymer ?
#
loop_
_entity_poly.entity_id
_entity_poly.type
_entity_poly.pdbx_seq_one_letter_code
_entity_poly.pdbx_strand_id
1 'polypeptide(L)'
;MKIIVLSASLFVGIAVCLLQTHLQIFYPITVSIFASTQIPLESDNFGIREIYPTKENGREWHMNMENPQEDEHFSITFNPNITRQEDGSWRISTPVVRMNVNTLEGETNWKNVEMTGYAKIAGVIANSSNKVVENDLTWYARGGKHNQEIPCEATAYMGGLYDNGKVGWKKELWFVGGYTDERQSAKVTNSLVDRWVGWKVIIYNINDNSEVKLESYIDNTNTNYWIKVTDLVDDGGWYAKMPDSNFFDAECSKDKDFIITNSGSTATFRSDNLIWDFKNLSIREIEPAESSYQ
;
A
#
# COMPACT_ATOMS: atom_id res chain seq x y z
N MET A 1 -66.85 -51.69 69.81
CA MET A 1 -66.95 -53.15 70.01
C MET A 1 -66.90 -53.85 68.65
N LYS A 2 -65.75 -54.38 68.27
CA LYS A 2 -65.53 -55.68 67.61
C LYS A 2 -64.08 -55.73 67.10
N ILE A 3 -63.28 -56.49 67.82
CA ILE A 3 -61.98 -57.04 67.42
C ILE A 3 -62.27 -58.42 66.83
N ILE A 4 -61.85 -58.69 65.59
CA ILE A 4 -61.62 -60.03 64.98
C ILE A 4 -60.59 -59.76 63.84
N VAL A 5 -59.31 -60.18 63.82
CA VAL A 5 -58.59 -61.46 64.06
C VAL A 5 -58.44 -62.33 62.79
N LEU A 6 -57.16 -62.55 62.40
CA LEU A 6 -56.54 -63.67 61.63
C LEU A 6 -57.08 -63.97 60.21
N SER A 7 -56.30 -64.34 59.18
CA SER A 7 -55.10 -65.19 59.04
C SER A 7 -54.37 -64.86 57.71
N ALA A 8 -53.04 -64.75 57.64
CA ALA A 8 -52.04 -65.82 57.36
C ALA A 8 -52.37 -66.64 56.08
N SER A 9 -51.53 -66.84 55.05
CA SER A 9 -50.07 -66.95 54.84
C SER A 9 -49.81 -66.83 53.31
N LEU A 10 -48.64 -66.63 52.70
CA LEU A 10 -47.44 -67.48 52.63
C LEU A 10 -46.56 -66.83 51.53
N PHE A 11 -45.43 -66.20 51.86
CA PHE A 11 -44.04 -66.67 51.65
C PHE A 11 -43.46 -66.56 50.21
N VAL A 12 -42.18 -66.12 50.18
CA VAL A 12 -41.18 -66.17 49.08
C VAL A 12 -41.30 -65.05 48.03
N GLY A 13 -40.31 -64.19 47.78
CA GLY A 13 -38.94 -64.11 48.28
C GLY A 13 -38.16 -63.02 47.50
N ILE A 14 -36.90 -62.87 47.90
CA ILE A 14 -35.76 -62.34 47.12
C ILE A 14 -35.73 -60.82 46.90
N ALA A 15 -34.86 -60.18 47.69
CA ALA A 15 -34.27 -58.87 47.40
C ALA A 15 -33.42 -58.92 46.11
N VAL A 16 -33.35 -57.82 45.37
CA VAL A 16 -32.22 -57.36 44.49
C VAL A 16 -32.74 -56.19 43.62
N CYS A 17 -32.25 -54.97 43.89
CA CYS A 17 -31.43 -54.17 42.94
C CYS A 17 -32.25 -53.37 41.91
N LEU A 18 -31.84 -52.21 41.39
CA LEU A 18 -30.58 -51.47 41.42
C LEU A 18 -30.89 -50.02 41.02
N LEU A 19 -30.01 -49.12 41.47
CA LEU A 19 -29.97 -47.71 41.09
C LEU A 19 -29.87 -47.51 39.58
N GLN A 20 -30.63 -46.54 39.09
CA GLN A 20 -30.65 -46.09 37.71
C GLN A 20 -29.36 -45.33 37.38
N THR A 21 -28.46 -45.96 36.63
CA THR A 21 -27.29 -45.29 36.04
C THR A 21 -27.71 -44.65 34.71
N HIS A 22 -27.55 -43.33 34.61
CA HIS A 22 -27.71 -42.62 33.34
C HIS A 22 -26.49 -42.87 32.45
N LEU A 23 -26.72 -43.52 31.31
CA LEU A 23 -25.76 -43.65 30.23
C LEU A 23 -25.65 -42.30 29.49
N GLN A 24 -24.55 -41.58 29.63
CA GLN A 24 -24.26 -40.41 28.78
C GLN A 24 -23.57 -40.92 27.49
N ILE A 25 -24.27 -40.77 26.38
CA ILE A 25 -23.76 -41.07 25.04
C ILE A 25 -22.85 -39.90 24.64
N PHE A 26 -21.54 -40.15 24.56
CA PHE A 26 -20.59 -39.21 23.97
C PHE A 26 -20.62 -39.34 22.45
N TYR A 27 -21.18 -38.35 21.77
CA TYR A 27 -20.98 -38.19 20.33
C TYR A 27 -19.58 -37.61 20.09
N PRO A 28 -18.72 -38.22 19.26
CA PRO A 28 -17.47 -37.59 18.87
C PRO A 28 -17.80 -36.39 17.97
N ILE A 29 -17.57 -35.18 18.49
CA ILE A 29 -17.55 -33.98 17.66
C ILE A 29 -16.29 -34.09 16.80
N THR A 30 -16.45 -34.45 15.53
CA THR A 30 -15.40 -34.29 14.54
C THR A 30 -15.20 -32.80 14.30
N VAL A 31 -14.21 -32.22 14.97
CA VAL A 31 -13.73 -30.88 14.65
C VAL A 31 -12.98 -30.98 13.33
N SER A 32 -13.64 -30.58 12.24
CA SER A 32 -12.96 -30.32 10.98
C SER A 32 -12.07 -29.09 11.17
N ILE A 33 -10.79 -29.33 11.43
CA ILE A 33 -9.77 -28.29 11.31
C ILE A 33 -9.71 -27.94 9.83
N PHE A 34 -10.37 -26.85 9.44
CA PHE A 34 -10.02 -26.21 8.19
C PHE A 34 -8.58 -25.74 8.35
N ALA A 35 -7.63 -26.44 7.73
CA ALA A 35 -6.35 -25.87 7.46
C ALA A 35 -6.62 -24.63 6.60
N SER A 36 -6.56 -23.45 7.21
CA SER A 36 -6.33 -22.22 6.46
C SER A 36 -5.08 -22.52 5.65
N THR A 37 -5.22 -22.69 4.35
CA THR A 37 -4.09 -22.61 3.44
C THR A 37 -3.47 -21.25 3.70
N GLN A 38 -2.40 -21.21 4.51
CA GLN A 38 -1.55 -20.04 4.55
C GLN A 38 -1.06 -19.89 3.11
N ILE A 39 -1.66 -18.97 2.36
CA ILE A 39 -1.07 -18.53 1.10
C ILE A 39 0.37 -18.19 1.49
N PRO A 40 1.38 -18.86 0.90
CA PRO A 40 2.76 -18.51 1.15
C PRO A 40 2.86 -17.00 1.00
N LEU A 41 3.43 -16.33 2.00
CA LEU A 41 3.66 -14.91 1.90
C LEU A 41 4.67 -14.69 0.78
N GLU A 42 4.16 -14.44 -0.42
CA GLU A 42 4.97 -14.11 -1.58
C GLU A 42 5.81 -12.88 -1.22
N SER A 43 7.06 -12.95 -1.62
CA SER A 43 8.06 -11.93 -1.35
C SER A 43 8.72 -11.58 -2.66
N ASP A 44 8.99 -10.30 -2.85
CA ASP A 44 9.64 -9.80 -4.05
C ASP A 44 11.11 -10.25 -4.14
N ASN A 45 11.81 -9.83 -5.20
CA ASN A 45 13.21 -10.21 -5.41
C ASN A 45 14.18 -9.71 -4.31
N PHE A 46 13.74 -8.81 -3.43
CA PHE A 46 14.49 -8.36 -2.26
C PHE A 46 14.08 -9.10 -0.97
N GLY A 47 13.17 -10.07 -1.05
CA GLY A 47 12.60 -10.76 0.11
C GLY A 47 11.58 -9.91 0.88
N ILE A 48 11.04 -8.86 0.26
CA ILE A 48 10.06 -7.97 0.89
C ILE A 48 8.67 -8.54 0.65
N ARG A 49 7.87 -8.62 1.72
CA ARG A 49 6.51 -9.14 1.68
C ARG A 49 5.67 -8.31 0.70
N GLU A 50 4.98 -9.03 -0.17
CA GLU A 50 3.99 -8.49 -1.08
C GLU A 50 2.66 -8.27 -0.35
N ILE A 51 1.95 -7.18 -0.65
CA ILE A 51 0.60 -6.95 -0.13
C ILE A 51 -0.42 -7.59 -1.07
N TYR A 52 -0.24 -7.39 -2.37
CA TYR A 52 -1.00 -8.06 -3.43
C TYR A 52 -0.06 -8.89 -4.31
N PRO A 53 -0.55 -10.02 -4.86
CA PRO A 53 0.25 -10.84 -5.76
C PRO A 53 0.59 -10.07 -7.04
N THR A 54 1.76 -10.35 -7.61
CA THR A 54 2.09 -9.88 -8.96
C THR A 54 1.06 -10.42 -9.94
N LYS A 55 0.64 -9.59 -10.87
CA LYS A 55 -0.21 -10.00 -11.99
C LYS A 55 0.50 -11.04 -12.85
N GLU A 56 -0.24 -12.03 -13.33
CA GLU A 56 0.31 -13.01 -14.28
C GLU A 56 0.81 -12.30 -15.56
N ASN A 57 2.08 -12.51 -15.92
CA ASN A 57 2.78 -11.78 -16.98
C ASN A 57 2.78 -10.25 -16.78
N GLY A 58 2.58 -9.80 -15.54
CA GLY A 58 2.65 -8.42 -15.12
C GLY A 58 4.08 -7.90 -15.22
N ARG A 59 4.18 -6.60 -15.49
CA ARG A 59 5.47 -5.91 -15.50
C ARG A 59 5.99 -5.79 -14.07
N GLU A 60 7.28 -6.03 -13.89
CA GLU A 60 7.97 -5.80 -12.63
C GLU A 60 9.27 -5.05 -12.88
N TRP A 61 9.63 -4.18 -11.95
CA TRP A 61 10.90 -3.49 -11.93
C TRP A 61 11.47 -3.55 -10.52
N HIS A 62 12.76 -3.88 -10.44
CA HIS A 62 13.51 -3.95 -9.20
C HIS A 62 14.83 -3.21 -9.41
N MET A 63 15.13 -2.26 -8.53
CA MET A 63 16.35 -1.48 -8.66
C MET A 63 17.60 -2.37 -8.66
N ASN A 64 18.47 -2.18 -9.64
CA ASN A 64 19.82 -2.76 -9.59
C ASN A 64 20.61 -2.13 -8.43
N MET A 65 20.71 -2.85 -7.30
CA MET A 65 21.40 -2.37 -6.09
C MET A 65 22.92 -2.21 -6.28
N GLU A 66 23.53 -2.91 -7.23
CA GLU A 66 24.96 -2.79 -7.51
C GLU A 66 25.27 -1.58 -8.39
N ASN A 67 24.43 -1.32 -9.40
CA ASN A 67 24.56 -0.13 -10.25
C ASN A 67 23.18 0.40 -10.73
N PRO A 68 22.52 1.28 -9.95
CA PRO A 68 21.18 1.77 -10.29
C PRO A 68 21.12 2.52 -11.64
N GLN A 69 22.21 3.16 -12.06
CA GLN A 69 22.24 4.00 -13.27
C GLN A 69 22.53 3.22 -14.57
N GLU A 70 22.81 1.91 -14.50
CA GLU A 70 22.95 1.04 -15.68
C GLU A 70 21.61 0.55 -16.24
N ASP A 71 20.53 0.74 -15.48
CA ASP A 71 19.18 0.31 -15.85
C ASP A 71 18.55 1.32 -16.82
N GLU A 72 18.15 0.85 -18.00
CA GLU A 72 17.57 1.68 -19.06
C GLU A 72 16.16 2.22 -18.74
N HIS A 73 15.42 1.57 -17.85
CA HIS A 73 14.13 2.06 -17.37
C HIS A 73 14.31 3.16 -16.33
N PHE A 74 15.42 3.14 -15.59
CA PHE A 74 15.67 4.03 -14.47
C PHE A 74 16.36 5.33 -14.87
N SER A 75 15.86 6.46 -14.38
CA SER A 75 16.49 7.76 -14.57
C SER A 75 16.22 8.68 -13.39
N ILE A 76 17.17 9.57 -13.07
CA ILE A 76 16.95 10.63 -12.09
C ILE A 76 16.88 11.96 -12.83
N THR A 77 15.80 12.73 -12.66
CA THR A 77 15.66 14.03 -13.33
C THR A 77 16.83 14.95 -12.96
N PHE A 78 17.38 15.64 -13.97
CA PHE A 78 18.63 16.44 -13.89
C PHE A 78 19.91 15.64 -13.64
N ASN A 79 19.83 14.31 -13.58
CA ASN A 79 20.95 13.38 -13.42
C ASN A 79 21.95 13.76 -12.30
N PRO A 80 21.48 14.01 -11.05
CA PRO A 80 22.39 14.21 -9.93
C PRO A 80 23.15 12.92 -9.60
N ASN A 81 24.34 13.07 -9.00
CA ASN A 81 25.11 11.94 -8.51
C ASN A 81 24.42 11.28 -7.32
N ILE A 82 24.49 9.95 -7.27
CA ILE A 82 24.16 9.13 -6.10
C ILE A 82 25.44 8.50 -5.54
N THR A 83 25.49 8.27 -4.23
CA THR A 83 26.68 7.73 -3.56
C THR A 83 26.35 6.46 -2.81
N ARG A 84 27.03 5.35 -3.11
CA ARG A 84 26.88 4.09 -2.38
C ARG A 84 27.40 4.24 -0.95
N GLN A 85 26.63 3.77 0.02
CA GLN A 85 26.95 3.78 1.45
C GLN A 85 27.57 2.45 1.88
N GLU A 86 28.17 2.41 3.08
CA GLU A 86 28.82 1.20 3.63
C GLU A 86 27.86 0.02 3.80
N ASP A 87 26.57 0.29 4.06
CA ASP A 87 25.53 -0.73 4.22
C ASP A 87 24.92 -1.21 2.90
N GLY A 88 25.49 -0.79 1.76
CA GLY A 88 25.04 -1.13 0.41
C GLY A 88 23.87 -0.29 -0.10
N SER A 89 23.31 0.62 0.71
CA SER A 89 22.30 1.58 0.26
C SER A 89 22.91 2.69 -0.61
N TRP A 90 22.06 3.50 -1.22
CA TRP A 90 22.47 4.65 -2.03
C TRP A 90 21.97 5.94 -1.40
N ARG A 91 22.79 6.99 -1.40
CA ARG A 91 22.44 8.33 -0.92
C ARG A 91 22.24 9.29 -2.07
N ILE A 92 21.23 10.14 -1.95
CA ILE A 92 21.03 11.33 -2.79
C ILE A 92 20.82 12.57 -1.90
N SER A 93 21.37 13.70 -2.35
CA SER A 93 21.46 14.94 -1.55
C SER A 93 21.07 16.17 -2.38
N THR A 94 19.87 16.18 -2.95
CA THR A 94 19.37 17.34 -3.73
C THR A 94 17.97 17.77 -3.26
N PRO A 95 17.62 19.07 -3.36
CA PRO A 95 16.35 19.58 -2.83
C PRO A 95 15.10 19.01 -3.51
N VAL A 96 15.22 18.56 -4.76
CA VAL A 96 14.11 18.00 -5.52
C VAL A 96 14.62 16.79 -6.28
N VAL A 97 14.12 15.62 -5.93
CA VAL A 97 14.50 14.33 -6.53
C VAL A 97 13.28 13.73 -7.21
N ARG A 98 13.47 13.25 -8.43
CA ARG A 98 12.50 12.39 -9.13
C ARG A 98 13.27 11.24 -9.76
N MET A 99 13.14 10.06 -9.16
CA MET A 99 13.68 8.79 -9.67
C MET A 99 12.58 8.07 -10.43
N ASN A 100 12.65 8.11 -11.76
CA ASN A 100 11.61 7.66 -12.66
C ASN A 100 11.94 6.26 -13.19
N VAL A 101 10.93 5.40 -13.20
CA VAL A 101 10.93 4.10 -13.88
C VAL A 101 10.02 4.23 -15.09
N ASN A 102 10.62 4.40 -16.26
CA ASN A 102 9.93 4.68 -17.51
C ASN A 102 9.51 3.39 -18.21
N THR A 103 8.40 3.41 -18.93
CA THR A 103 7.99 2.36 -19.89
C THR A 103 8.78 2.54 -21.18
N LEU A 104 9.48 1.50 -21.62
CA LEU A 104 10.18 1.50 -22.90
C LEU A 104 9.23 1.15 -24.06
N GLU A 105 9.69 1.38 -25.28
CA GLU A 105 8.91 1.06 -26.48
C GLU A 105 8.56 -0.43 -26.52
N GLY A 106 7.29 -0.75 -26.71
CA GLY A 106 6.79 -2.13 -26.76
C GLY A 106 6.37 -2.71 -25.40
N GLU A 107 6.59 -1.99 -24.30
CA GLU A 107 6.18 -2.42 -22.96
C GLU A 107 4.78 -1.91 -22.56
N THR A 108 4.22 -2.56 -21.54
CA THR A 108 2.96 -2.13 -20.94
C THR A 108 3.19 -1.03 -19.90
N ASN A 109 2.32 -0.02 -19.94
CA ASN A 109 2.30 1.07 -18.97
C ASN A 109 1.87 0.60 -17.56
N TRP A 110 2.29 1.36 -16.56
CA TRP A 110 1.93 1.15 -15.16
C TRP A 110 0.46 1.53 -14.91
N LYS A 111 -0.34 0.57 -14.47
CA LYS A 111 -1.74 0.73 -14.11
C LYS A 111 -1.92 0.35 -12.65
N ASN A 112 -2.07 -0.94 -12.35
CA ASN A 112 -2.36 -1.39 -11.00
C ASN A 112 -1.04 -1.74 -10.33
N VAL A 113 -0.51 -0.86 -9.48
CA VAL A 113 0.85 -0.98 -8.97
C VAL A 113 0.92 -1.17 -7.47
N GLU A 114 1.88 -1.99 -7.04
CA GLU A 114 2.50 -1.91 -5.72
C GLU A 114 3.91 -1.33 -5.89
N MET A 115 4.15 -0.15 -5.33
CA MET A 115 5.46 0.48 -5.26
C MET A 115 6.03 0.27 -3.86
N THR A 116 7.28 -0.17 -3.76
CA THR A 116 7.97 -0.52 -2.51
C THR A 116 9.35 0.12 -2.46
N GLY A 117 9.85 0.36 -1.25
CA GLY A 117 11.14 1.00 -1.03
C GLY A 117 11.44 1.21 0.44
N TYR A 118 12.72 1.14 0.78
CA TYR A 118 13.19 1.52 2.11
C TYR A 118 13.96 2.83 2.02
N ALA A 119 13.71 3.70 2.99
CA ALA A 119 14.32 5.02 3.06
C ALA A 119 14.79 5.30 4.48
N LYS A 120 15.89 6.06 4.58
CA LYS A 120 16.36 6.68 5.82
C LYS A 120 16.67 8.14 5.54
N ILE A 121 16.02 9.06 6.25
CA ILE A 121 16.29 10.49 6.12
C ILE A 121 17.55 10.81 6.93
N ALA A 122 18.63 11.17 6.26
CA ALA A 122 19.89 11.58 6.90
C ALA A 122 19.90 13.08 7.24
N GLY A 123 19.05 13.88 6.60
CA GLY A 123 18.91 15.29 6.92
C GLY A 123 17.84 15.99 6.10
N VAL A 124 17.42 17.16 6.56
CA VAL A 124 16.53 18.07 5.84
C VAL A 124 17.36 19.22 5.28
N ILE A 125 17.19 19.49 3.99
CA ILE A 125 17.85 20.61 3.31
C ILE A 125 17.05 21.88 3.64
N ALA A 126 17.70 22.83 4.29
CA ALA A 126 17.09 24.11 4.61
C ALA A 126 16.67 24.84 3.32
N ASN A 127 15.37 25.06 3.16
CA ASN A 127 14.85 25.67 1.95
C ASN A 127 15.14 27.18 1.94
N SER A 128 15.89 27.66 0.94
CA SER A 128 16.13 29.09 0.71
C SER A 128 15.08 29.72 -0.22
N SER A 129 14.12 28.93 -0.73
CA SER A 129 13.09 29.38 -1.66
C SER A 129 11.68 28.93 -1.21
N ASN A 130 10.74 29.87 -1.09
CA ASN A 130 9.37 29.64 -0.58
C ASN A 130 8.47 28.75 -1.48
N LYS A 131 9.01 27.89 -2.36
CA LYS A 131 8.22 27.16 -3.37
C LYS A 131 7.87 25.72 -3.01
N VAL A 132 8.56 25.09 -2.04
CA VAL A 132 8.22 23.74 -1.56
C VAL A 132 8.20 23.75 -0.04
N VAL A 133 7.01 23.63 0.55
CA VAL A 133 6.79 23.87 1.98
C VAL A 133 7.01 22.61 2.82
N GLU A 134 6.87 21.43 2.23
CA GLU A 134 6.88 20.17 2.94
C GLU A 134 8.16 19.37 2.65
N ASN A 135 8.60 18.56 3.63
CA ASN A 135 9.72 17.64 3.49
C ASN A 135 9.14 16.23 3.46
N ASP A 136 9.21 15.57 2.31
CA ASP A 136 8.50 14.32 2.10
C ASP A 136 9.21 13.38 1.13
N LEU A 137 8.91 12.11 1.32
CA LEU A 137 9.08 11.04 0.34
C LEU A 137 7.71 10.79 -0.27
N THR A 138 7.61 10.87 -1.60
CA THR A 138 6.33 10.68 -2.30
C THR A 138 6.51 9.71 -3.44
N TRP A 139 5.69 8.65 -3.47
CA TRP A 139 5.66 7.72 -4.59
C TRP A 139 4.40 7.92 -5.38
N TYR A 140 4.55 7.95 -6.70
CA TYR A 140 3.45 8.23 -7.58
C TYR A 140 3.55 7.48 -8.89
N ALA A 141 2.38 7.16 -9.45
CA ALA A 141 2.23 6.47 -10.73
C ALA A 141 1.00 7.01 -11.46
N ARG A 142 0.66 6.37 -12.59
CA ARG A 142 -0.42 6.76 -13.55
C ARG A 142 -0.08 7.92 -14.49
N GLY A 143 1.10 8.52 -14.33
CA GLY A 143 1.55 9.65 -15.12
C GLY A 143 2.57 9.30 -16.20
N GLY A 144 3.00 10.34 -16.90
CA GLY A 144 4.11 10.34 -17.85
C GLY A 144 5.04 11.50 -17.55
N LYS A 145 5.36 12.29 -18.58
CA LYS A 145 6.26 13.44 -18.43
C LYS A 145 5.69 14.49 -17.47
N HIS A 146 6.54 15.00 -16.60
CA HIS A 146 6.23 16.04 -15.62
C HIS A 146 6.93 17.35 -16.00
N ASN A 147 6.34 18.13 -16.93
CA ASN A 147 6.92 19.38 -17.43
C ASN A 147 5.84 20.36 -17.97
N GLN A 148 6.23 21.61 -18.27
CA GLN A 148 5.28 22.65 -18.73
C GLN A 148 4.89 22.48 -20.20
N GLU A 149 5.73 21.82 -20.99
CA GLU A 149 5.53 21.65 -22.43
C GLU A 149 4.40 20.65 -22.74
N ILE A 150 4.23 19.63 -21.88
CA ILE A 150 3.19 18.60 -22.00
C ILE A 150 2.52 18.40 -20.62
N PRO A 151 1.79 19.41 -20.13
CA PRO A 151 1.35 19.46 -18.74
C PRO A 151 0.35 18.36 -18.39
N CYS A 152 -0.43 17.89 -19.36
CA CYS A 152 -1.47 16.90 -19.16
C CYS A 152 -0.93 15.49 -18.84
N GLU A 153 0.33 15.20 -19.15
CA GLU A 153 0.98 13.92 -18.82
C GLU A 153 1.37 13.81 -17.34
N ALA A 154 1.48 14.92 -16.62
CA ALA A 154 1.82 14.95 -15.19
C ALA A 154 0.74 14.38 -14.25
N THR A 155 -0.22 13.65 -14.80
CA THR A 155 -1.37 13.11 -14.10
C THR A 155 -0.94 12.01 -13.15
N ALA A 156 -1.17 12.13 -11.85
CA ALA A 156 -0.72 11.10 -10.92
C ALA A 156 -1.50 11.07 -9.61
N TYR A 157 -1.55 9.89 -9.00
CA TYR A 157 -1.82 9.74 -7.57
C TYR A 157 -0.51 9.67 -6.80
N MET A 158 -0.44 10.37 -5.67
CA MET A 158 0.78 10.58 -4.92
C MET A 158 0.58 10.18 -3.45
N GLY A 159 1.23 9.09 -3.03
CA GLY A 159 1.25 8.63 -1.65
C GLY A 159 2.46 9.19 -0.91
N GLY A 160 2.23 10.17 -0.05
CA GLY A 160 3.27 10.91 0.67
C GLY A 160 3.54 10.36 2.07
N LEU A 161 4.83 10.36 2.43
CA LEU A 161 5.37 10.08 3.76
C LEU A 161 6.30 11.23 4.16
N TYR A 162 5.86 12.03 5.13
CA TYR A 162 6.55 13.24 5.58
C TYR A 162 7.62 12.91 6.64
N ASP A 163 8.67 13.74 6.70
CA ASP A 163 9.79 13.62 7.64
C ASP A 163 9.38 13.49 9.13
N ASN A 164 8.23 14.03 9.49
CA ASN A 164 7.65 14.04 10.83
C ASN A 164 6.72 12.84 11.13
N GLY A 165 6.60 11.89 10.19
CA GLY A 165 5.76 10.69 10.33
C GLY A 165 4.29 10.90 9.98
N LYS A 166 3.93 12.05 9.38
CA LYS A 166 2.64 12.24 8.71
C LYS A 166 2.62 11.45 7.40
N VAL A 167 1.45 11.01 6.99
CA VAL A 167 1.15 10.44 5.66
C VAL A 167 -0.04 11.16 5.05
N GLY A 168 -0.25 11.00 3.75
CA GLY A 168 -1.44 11.49 3.05
C GLY A 168 -1.38 11.27 1.55
N TRP A 169 -2.50 11.51 0.88
CA TRP A 169 -2.63 11.36 -0.57
C TRP A 169 -2.93 12.67 -1.26
N LYS A 170 -2.24 12.94 -2.36
CA LYS A 170 -2.54 14.03 -3.29
C LYS A 170 -2.81 13.45 -4.68
N LYS A 171 -3.56 14.20 -5.49
CA LYS A 171 -3.78 13.92 -6.91
C LYS A 171 -3.35 15.15 -7.71
N GLU A 172 -2.63 14.95 -8.81
CA GLU A 172 -2.33 15.99 -9.79
C GLU A 172 -2.99 15.60 -11.12
N LEU A 173 -3.80 16.48 -11.71
CA LEU A 173 -4.46 16.22 -13.00
C LEU A 173 -3.69 16.76 -14.21
N TRP A 174 -2.81 17.74 -14.00
CA TRP A 174 -1.89 18.34 -14.96
C TRP A 174 -0.92 19.31 -14.26
N PHE A 175 0.25 19.53 -14.84
CA PHE A 175 1.31 20.37 -14.26
C PHE A 175 1.19 21.84 -14.66
N VAL A 176 1.12 22.84 -13.75
CA VAL A 176 1.19 22.83 -12.27
C VAL A 176 -0.15 23.13 -11.59
N GLY A 177 -1.26 23.16 -12.34
CA GLY A 177 -2.56 23.59 -11.81
C GLY A 177 -3.50 22.49 -11.34
N GLY A 178 -3.16 21.23 -11.61
CA GLY A 178 -4.03 20.09 -11.38
C GLY A 178 -4.01 19.51 -9.96
N TYR A 179 -3.27 20.10 -9.02
CA TYR A 179 -3.16 19.57 -7.66
C TYR A 179 -4.48 19.69 -6.88
N THR A 180 -4.85 18.62 -6.19
CA THR A 180 -5.93 18.59 -5.20
C THR A 180 -5.44 18.97 -3.80
N ASP A 181 -6.38 19.22 -2.87
CA ASP A 181 -6.05 19.18 -1.44
C ASP A 181 -5.73 17.75 -1.00
N GLU A 182 -4.88 17.60 0.01
CA GLU A 182 -4.52 16.29 0.54
C GLU A 182 -5.72 15.60 1.21
N ARG A 183 -5.88 14.30 0.98
CA ARG A 183 -6.86 13.44 1.63
C ARG A 183 -6.18 12.38 2.49
N GLN A 184 -6.94 11.89 3.47
CA GLN A 184 -6.52 10.85 4.41
C GLN A 184 -5.19 11.14 5.14
N SER A 185 -4.99 12.40 5.50
CA SER A 185 -3.82 12.83 6.25
C SER A 185 -3.87 12.27 7.68
N ALA A 186 -2.82 11.58 8.10
CA ALA A 186 -2.71 11.06 9.46
C ALA A 186 -1.26 11.11 9.94
N LYS A 187 -1.05 11.32 11.25
CA LYS A 187 0.26 11.13 11.88
C LYS A 187 0.35 9.71 12.41
N VAL A 188 1.21 8.90 11.80
CA VAL A 188 1.24 7.44 12.01
C VAL A 188 2.50 6.96 12.70
N THR A 189 3.53 7.80 12.74
CA THR A 189 4.75 7.53 13.48
C THR A 189 5.45 8.84 13.90
N ASN A 190 6.60 8.71 14.54
CA ASN A 190 7.48 9.83 14.89
C ASN A 190 8.40 10.19 13.72
N SER A 191 9.30 11.15 13.95
CA SER A 191 10.27 11.56 12.94
C SER A 191 10.99 10.37 12.28
N LEU A 192 11.21 10.49 10.98
CA LEU A 192 11.87 9.50 10.14
C LEU A 192 13.39 9.74 10.03
N VAL A 193 13.90 10.80 10.68
CA VAL A 193 15.32 11.14 10.66
C VAL A 193 16.13 10.06 11.37
N ASP A 194 17.26 9.68 10.76
CA ASP A 194 18.26 8.72 11.25
C ASP A 194 17.73 7.31 11.56
N ARG A 195 16.66 6.89 10.89
CA ARG A 195 16.18 5.51 10.95
C ARG A 195 15.65 5.00 9.61
N TRP A 196 15.77 3.70 9.40
CA TRP A 196 15.17 3.04 8.25
C TRP A 196 13.66 2.86 8.46
N VAL A 197 12.90 3.17 7.42
CA VAL A 197 11.48 2.82 7.29
C VAL A 197 11.23 2.21 5.92
N GLY A 198 10.39 1.19 5.88
CA GLY A 198 9.79 0.73 4.64
C GLY A 198 8.54 1.55 4.36
N TRP A 199 8.36 1.95 3.11
CA TRP A 199 7.15 2.57 2.62
C TRP A 199 6.55 1.69 1.51
N LYS A 200 5.24 1.75 1.33
CA LYS A 200 4.50 1.08 0.26
C LYS A 200 3.37 1.97 -0.19
N VAL A 201 3.19 2.08 -1.49
CA VAL A 201 2.08 2.79 -2.12
C VAL A 201 1.43 1.83 -3.10
N ILE A 202 0.12 1.65 -2.98
CA ILE A 202 -0.67 0.75 -3.80
C ILE A 202 -1.77 1.54 -4.50
N ILE A 203 -1.85 1.41 -5.81
CA ILE A 203 -2.79 2.14 -6.66
C ILE A 203 -3.45 1.15 -7.60
N TYR A 204 -4.75 0.91 -7.48
CA TYR A 204 -5.44 -0.02 -8.38
C TYR A 204 -6.90 0.35 -8.63
N ASN A 205 -7.37 0.02 -9.83
CA ASN A 205 -8.76 0.26 -10.19
C ASN A 205 -9.69 -0.74 -9.48
N ILE A 206 -10.87 -0.26 -9.08
CA ILE A 206 -11.97 -1.08 -8.55
C ILE A 206 -13.27 -0.77 -9.30
N ASN A 207 -14.36 -1.48 -8.99
CA ASN A 207 -15.70 -1.24 -9.53
C ASN A 207 -15.72 -1.07 -11.06
N ASP A 208 -15.23 -2.08 -11.78
CA ASP A 208 -15.15 -2.09 -13.25
C ASP A 208 -14.40 -0.91 -13.88
N ASN A 209 -13.35 -0.41 -13.20
CA ASN A 209 -12.57 0.77 -13.59
C ASN A 209 -13.35 2.10 -13.51
N SER A 210 -14.37 2.19 -12.66
CA SER A 210 -15.03 3.48 -12.36
C SER A 210 -14.38 4.23 -11.19
N GLU A 211 -13.66 3.52 -10.31
CA GLU A 211 -13.05 4.08 -9.10
C GLU A 211 -11.60 3.60 -8.94
N VAL A 212 -10.82 4.27 -8.10
CA VAL A 212 -9.43 3.88 -7.80
C VAL A 212 -9.21 3.76 -6.30
N LYS A 213 -8.69 2.61 -5.87
CA LYS A 213 -8.22 2.36 -4.52
C LYS A 213 -6.78 2.81 -4.36
N LEU A 214 -6.51 3.51 -3.27
CA LEU A 214 -5.23 4.10 -2.91
C LEU A 214 -4.88 3.68 -1.47
N GLU A 215 -3.84 2.86 -1.31
CA GLU A 215 -3.43 2.35 0.00
C GLU A 215 -1.95 2.65 0.26
N SER A 216 -1.61 2.89 1.53
CA SER A 216 -0.21 3.03 1.92
C SER A 216 0.07 2.20 3.15
N TYR A 217 1.27 1.62 3.19
CA TYR A 217 1.72 0.78 4.28
C TYR A 217 3.10 1.25 4.74
N ILE A 218 3.34 1.14 6.04
CA ILE A 218 4.63 1.45 6.64
C ILE A 218 5.19 0.20 7.31
N ASP A 219 6.47 -0.08 7.07
CA ASP A 219 7.30 -0.89 7.94
C ASP A 219 8.12 0.06 8.81
N ASN A 220 7.60 0.35 9.99
CA ASN A 220 8.19 1.32 10.89
C ASN A 220 9.45 0.80 11.61
N THR A 221 9.70 -0.52 11.56
CA THR A 221 10.77 -1.20 12.29
C THR A 221 11.86 -1.76 11.39
N ASN A 222 11.72 -1.67 10.07
CA ASN A 222 12.64 -2.25 9.09
C ASN A 222 12.81 -3.77 9.31
N THR A 223 11.69 -4.45 9.53
CA THR A 223 11.59 -5.89 9.81
C THR A 223 10.71 -6.64 8.81
N ASN A 224 10.32 -6.00 7.72
CA ASN A 224 9.34 -6.49 6.75
C ASN A 224 7.93 -6.70 7.36
N TYR A 225 7.62 -5.93 8.42
CA TYR A 225 6.31 -5.96 9.08
C TYR A 225 5.49 -4.74 8.67
N TRP A 226 4.54 -4.94 7.77
CA TRP A 226 3.78 -3.87 7.12
C TRP A 226 2.45 -3.61 7.81
N ILE A 227 2.21 -2.35 8.14
CA ILE A 227 0.94 -1.87 8.71
C ILE A 227 0.29 -0.93 7.69
N LYS A 228 -0.99 -1.20 7.34
CA LYS A 228 -1.79 -0.28 6.53
C LYS A 228 -2.03 1.00 7.32
N VAL A 229 -1.70 2.15 6.73
CA VAL A 229 -1.82 3.48 7.35
C VAL A 229 -2.74 4.42 6.59
N THR A 230 -3.00 4.14 5.32
CA THR A 230 -4.04 4.81 4.53
C THR A 230 -4.80 3.77 3.69
N ASP A 231 -6.02 4.13 3.33
CA ASP A 231 -7.06 3.36 2.67
C ASP A 231 -8.11 4.37 2.12
N LEU A 232 -7.87 4.88 0.91
CA LEU A 232 -8.68 5.90 0.25
C LEU A 232 -9.27 5.32 -1.03
N VAL A 233 -10.49 5.71 -1.36
CA VAL A 233 -11.10 5.50 -2.67
C VAL A 233 -11.26 6.86 -3.33
N ASP A 234 -10.82 6.99 -4.58
CA ASP A 234 -11.21 8.08 -5.46
C ASP A 234 -12.41 7.64 -6.30
N ASP A 235 -13.58 8.11 -5.90
CA ASP A 235 -14.89 7.94 -6.53
C ASP A 235 -15.43 9.28 -7.09
N GLY A 236 -14.54 10.26 -7.26
CA GLY A 236 -14.88 11.62 -7.69
C GLY A 236 -14.97 12.60 -6.52
N GLY A 237 -15.43 13.82 -6.80
CA GLY A 237 -15.54 14.90 -5.81
C GLY A 237 -14.20 15.37 -5.22
N TRP A 238 -13.06 14.85 -5.70
CA TRP A 238 -11.73 15.27 -5.30
C TRP A 238 -11.19 16.35 -6.23
N TYR A 239 -11.71 17.57 -6.04
CA TYR A 239 -11.45 18.69 -6.92
C TYR A 239 -10.03 19.24 -6.83
N ALA A 240 -9.44 19.54 -7.98
CA ALA A 240 -8.23 20.35 -8.09
C ALA A 240 -8.46 21.76 -7.51
N LYS A 241 -7.45 22.28 -6.83
CA LYS A 241 -7.49 23.54 -6.08
C LYS A 241 -7.57 24.77 -6.96
N MET A 242 -7.02 24.69 -8.18
CA MET A 242 -7.01 25.82 -9.10
C MET A 242 -8.44 26.25 -9.41
N PRO A 243 -8.76 27.57 -9.40
CA PRO A 243 -10.07 28.05 -9.79
C PRO A 243 -10.45 27.64 -11.21
N ASP A 244 -11.75 27.47 -11.47
CA ASP A 244 -12.26 27.07 -12.78
C ASP A 244 -11.82 28.03 -13.90
N SER A 245 -11.67 29.31 -13.57
CA SER A 245 -11.18 30.36 -14.47
C SER A 245 -9.77 30.12 -15.03
N ASN A 246 -9.01 29.18 -14.44
CA ASN A 246 -7.64 28.88 -14.82
C ASN A 246 -7.38 27.39 -15.02
N PHE A 247 -8.19 26.52 -14.39
CA PHE A 247 -7.97 25.08 -14.46
C PHE A 247 -8.05 24.55 -15.89
N PHE A 248 -8.96 25.10 -16.71
CA PHE A 248 -9.21 24.64 -18.07
C PHE A 248 -8.26 25.25 -19.11
N ASP A 249 -7.41 26.21 -18.75
CA ASP A 249 -6.44 26.86 -19.65
C ASP A 249 -5.39 25.87 -20.20
N ALA A 250 -5.17 24.76 -19.49
CA ALA A 250 -4.23 23.70 -19.90
C ALA A 250 -4.81 22.75 -20.96
N GLU A 251 -6.11 22.86 -21.29
CA GLU A 251 -6.80 22.08 -22.34
C GLU A 251 -6.67 20.55 -22.22
N CYS A 252 -6.47 20.03 -21.00
CA CYS A 252 -6.24 18.60 -20.75
C CYS A 252 -7.47 17.70 -20.87
N SER A 253 -8.63 18.25 -21.25
CA SER A 253 -9.89 17.51 -21.45
C SER A 253 -10.30 16.63 -20.24
N LYS A 254 -10.13 17.16 -19.03
CA LYS A 254 -10.48 16.50 -17.75
C LYS A 254 -11.37 17.41 -16.93
N ASP A 255 -12.32 16.82 -16.24
CA ASP A 255 -13.03 17.48 -15.15
C ASP A 255 -12.10 17.71 -13.95
N LYS A 256 -12.44 18.66 -13.09
CA LYS A 256 -11.60 19.05 -11.94
C LYS A 256 -11.43 17.96 -10.89
N ASP A 257 -12.34 17.00 -10.85
CA ASP A 257 -12.33 15.85 -9.95
C ASP A 257 -12.09 14.53 -10.69
N PHE A 258 -11.60 14.57 -11.94
CA PHE A 258 -11.34 13.40 -12.78
C PHE A 258 -10.65 12.26 -12.03
N ILE A 259 -11.22 11.05 -12.14
CA ILE A 259 -10.70 9.83 -11.53
C ILE A 259 -9.66 9.22 -12.48
N ILE A 260 -8.41 9.06 -12.02
CA ILE A 260 -7.30 8.62 -12.88
C ILE A 260 -7.30 7.08 -13.01
N THR A 261 -8.18 6.55 -13.86
CA THR A 261 -8.32 5.10 -14.09
C THR A 261 -7.39 4.57 -15.19
N ASN A 262 -6.80 5.46 -15.99
CA ASN A 262 -5.88 5.13 -17.08
C ASN A 262 -4.51 4.67 -16.55
N SER A 263 -3.72 4.00 -17.39
CA SER A 263 -2.32 3.68 -17.10
C SER A 263 -1.40 4.84 -17.49
N GLY A 264 -0.17 4.84 -16.96
CA GLY A 264 0.86 5.85 -17.23
C GLY A 264 2.21 5.24 -17.61
N SER A 265 3.00 5.97 -18.39
CA SER A 265 4.32 5.52 -18.85
C SER A 265 5.43 5.70 -17.83
N THR A 266 5.16 6.32 -16.69
CA THR A 266 6.17 6.58 -15.66
C THR A 266 5.58 6.35 -14.27
N ALA A 267 6.36 5.68 -13.43
CA ALA A 267 6.18 5.66 -11.99
C ALA A 267 7.45 6.22 -11.33
N THR A 268 7.30 6.96 -10.23
CA THR A 268 8.37 7.78 -9.68
C THR A 268 8.47 7.66 -8.18
N PHE A 269 9.70 7.54 -7.69
CA PHE A 269 10.08 7.78 -6.31
C PHE A 269 10.62 9.20 -6.19
N ARG A 270 9.91 10.06 -5.45
CA ARG A 270 10.25 11.48 -5.29
C ARG A 270 10.62 11.79 -3.85
N SER A 271 11.50 12.77 -3.69
CA SER A 271 11.69 13.45 -2.41
C SER A 271 11.81 14.96 -2.60
N ASP A 272 11.34 15.72 -1.63
CA ASP A 272 11.54 17.16 -1.56
C ASP A 272 12.23 17.56 -0.25
N ASN A 273 13.27 18.37 -0.37
CA ASN A 273 14.08 18.93 0.72
C ASN A 273 14.77 17.88 1.61
N LEU A 274 15.10 16.69 1.09
CA LEU A 274 15.73 15.61 1.88
C LEU A 274 17.13 15.26 1.37
N ILE A 275 18.01 14.98 2.33
CA ILE A 275 19.17 14.10 2.14
C ILE A 275 18.76 12.74 2.67
N TRP A 276 18.76 11.72 1.82
CA TRP A 276 18.24 10.41 2.21
C TRP A 276 18.99 9.25 1.57
N ASP A 277 19.06 8.17 2.34
CA ASP A 277 19.52 6.86 1.91
C ASP A 277 18.32 6.05 1.43
N PHE A 278 18.49 5.27 0.37
CA PHE A 278 17.46 4.43 -0.21
C PHE A 278 18.00 3.07 -0.63
N LYS A 279 17.13 2.06 -0.58
CA LYS A 279 17.40 0.71 -1.07
C LYS A 279 16.11 -0.04 -1.39
N ASN A 280 16.26 -1.11 -2.17
CA ASN A 280 15.20 -2.05 -2.48
C ASN A 280 13.94 -1.37 -3.04
N LEU A 281 14.14 -0.43 -3.97
CA LEU A 281 13.02 0.19 -4.70
C LEU A 281 12.49 -0.83 -5.71
N SER A 282 11.18 -1.08 -5.70
CA SER A 282 10.52 -1.96 -6.66
C SER A 282 9.14 -1.45 -7.04
N ILE A 283 8.69 -1.85 -8.24
CA ILE A 283 7.36 -1.59 -8.77
C ILE A 283 6.87 -2.87 -9.42
N ARG A 284 5.67 -3.32 -9.05
CA ARG A 284 5.05 -4.50 -9.64
C ARG A 284 3.66 -4.14 -10.12
N GLU A 285 3.31 -4.58 -11.33
CA GLU A 285 1.90 -4.70 -11.72
C GLU A 285 1.28 -5.80 -10.87
N ILE A 286 0.20 -5.45 -10.17
CA ILE A 286 -0.49 -6.35 -9.25
C ILE A 286 -1.84 -6.77 -9.81
N GLU A 287 -2.26 -7.96 -9.42
CA GLU A 287 -3.63 -8.41 -9.57
C GLU A 287 -4.30 -8.31 -8.19
N PRO A 288 -4.90 -7.15 -7.85
CA PRO A 288 -5.67 -7.06 -6.62
C PRO A 288 -6.82 -8.04 -6.75
N ALA A 289 -6.91 -9.02 -5.83
CA ALA A 289 -8.06 -9.91 -5.80
C ALA A 289 -9.33 -9.06 -5.83
N GLU A 290 -10.31 -9.45 -6.64
CA GLU A 290 -11.65 -8.86 -6.53
C GLU A 290 -12.00 -8.90 -5.06
N SER A 291 -12.17 -7.73 -4.47
CA SER A 291 -12.53 -7.65 -3.07
C SER A 291 -13.85 -8.38 -2.95
N SER A 292 -13.81 -9.60 -2.42
CA SER A 292 -14.96 -10.30 -1.91
C SER A 292 -15.38 -9.58 -0.64
N TYR A 293 -15.86 -8.35 -0.79
CA TYR A 293 -16.71 -7.74 0.21
C TYR A 293 -18.01 -8.55 0.21
N GLN A 294 -18.04 -9.58 1.06
CA GLN A 294 -19.25 -9.96 1.78
C GLN A 294 -19.55 -8.93 2.86
#